data_AF-A0A090Z3H1-F1
#
_entry.id   AF-A0A090Z3H1-F1
#
_cell.length_a   1.000
_cell.length_b   1.000
_cell.length_c   1.000
_cell.angle_alpha   90.00
_cell.angle_beta   90.00
_cell.angle_gamma   90.00
#
_symmetry.space_group_name_H-M   'P 1'
#
loop_
_entity.id
_entity.type
_entity.pdbx_description
1 polymer ?
#
loop_
_entity_poly.entity_id
_entity_poly.type
_entity_poly.pdbx_seq_one_letter_code
_entity_poly.pdbx_strand_id
1 'polypeptide(L)'
;MKKGKGLLLPLLLATLLSACQQNDKEEAKSEGSEVMDTVQNIVGKKGFRGATVDDKTKIVDLEMVGNENENKLKQEINTQLKNQNIKPYTINVSQTSMTIAKIEDRWDMIYSLIYEELFKKNGYKDFSMKAYIELKQPILFAIYTPINSTDSDVREFGKKIEKEVDDLLKTPEAQKWIKNDAYTIEIYSRDKQKIN
;
A
#
# COMPACT_ATOMS: atom_id res chain seq x y z
N MET A 1 -36.20 -53.19 57.05
CA MET A 1 -35.87 -51.79 57.43
C MET A 1 -34.36 -51.60 57.35
N LYS A 2 -33.94 -50.46 56.79
CA LYS A 2 -32.58 -50.06 56.41
C LYS A 2 -31.56 -50.11 57.56
N LYS A 3 -30.29 -50.35 57.22
CA LYS A 3 -29.17 -49.40 57.43
C LYS A 3 -27.93 -49.82 56.63
N GLY A 4 -27.55 -48.95 55.70
CA GLY A 4 -26.36 -49.10 54.86
C GLY A 4 -25.07 -48.85 55.63
N LYS A 5 -24.00 -49.52 55.18
CA LYS A 5 -22.61 -49.21 55.52
C LYS A 5 -21.96 -48.58 54.30
N GLY A 6 -21.26 -47.46 54.53
CA GLY A 6 -20.58 -46.70 53.51
C GLY A 6 -19.41 -47.45 52.89
N LEU A 7 -19.10 -47.07 51.65
CA LEU A 7 -17.79 -47.26 51.07
C LEU A 7 -17.52 -46.07 50.14
N LEU A 8 -16.47 -45.32 50.49
CA LEU A 8 -15.85 -44.29 49.67
C LEU A 8 -15.24 -44.94 48.42
N LEU A 9 -15.55 -44.42 47.24
CA LEU A 9 -14.69 -44.56 46.06
C LEU A 9 -14.70 -43.25 45.24
N PRO A 10 -13.56 -42.87 44.65
CA PRO A 10 -13.23 -41.49 44.38
C PRO A 10 -13.71 -41.01 43.00
N LEU A 11 -13.94 -39.69 42.92
CA LEU A 11 -14.10 -38.91 41.69
C LEU A 11 -12.92 -39.18 40.74
N LEU A 12 -13.16 -39.91 39.66
CA LEU A 12 -12.35 -39.82 38.44
C LEU A 12 -13.02 -38.76 37.56
N LEU A 13 -12.54 -37.52 37.68
CA LEU A 13 -12.74 -36.49 36.68
C LEU A 13 -12.12 -36.97 35.37
N ALA A 14 -12.95 -37.50 34.48
CA ALA A 14 -12.59 -37.59 33.07
C ALA A 14 -12.68 -36.17 32.49
N THR A 15 -11.61 -35.38 32.63
CA THR A 15 -11.42 -34.21 31.78
C THR A 15 -11.18 -34.74 30.37
N LEU A 16 -12.24 -34.72 29.56
CA LEU A 16 -12.16 -34.73 28.11
C LEU A 16 -11.23 -33.58 27.70
N LEU A 17 -9.94 -33.89 27.57
CA LEU A 17 -9.04 -33.11 26.74
C LEU A 17 -9.55 -33.30 25.31
N SER A 18 -10.53 -32.48 24.92
CA SER A 18 -10.73 -32.13 23.52
C SER A 18 -9.46 -31.43 23.07
N ALA A 19 -8.46 -32.22 22.73
CA ALA A 19 -7.45 -31.80 21.77
C ALA A 19 -8.24 -31.48 20.51
N CYS A 20 -8.52 -30.19 20.30
CA CYS A 20 -8.83 -29.69 18.98
C CYS A 20 -7.60 -30.06 18.14
N GLN A 21 -7.67 -31.19 17.45
CA GLN A 21 -6.89 -31.39 16.24
C GLN A 21 -7.33 -30.24 15.33
N GLN A 22 -6.54 -29.17 15.31
CA GLN A 22 -6.46 -28.33 14.12
C GLN A 22 -5.99 -29.27 13.02
N ASN A 23 -6.96 -29.89 12.36
CA ASN A 23 -6.75 -30.44 11.05
C ASN A 23 -6.41 -29.22 10.20
N ASP A 24 -5.12 -29.01 9.98
CA ASP A 24 -4.60 -28.22 8.88
C ASP A 24 -4.99 -28.94 7.58
N LYS A 25 -6.29 -28.96 7.28
CA LYS A 25 -6.74 -29.13 5.91
C LYS A 25 -6.45 -27.78 5.28
N GLU A 26 -5.29 -27.71 4.62
CA GLU A 26 -4.97 -26.66 3.67
C GLU A 26 -6.20 -26.50 2.77
N GLU A 27 -6.98 -25.44 2.99
CA GLU A 27 -8.13 -25.14 2.15
C GLU A 27 -7.61 -25.07 0.72
N ALA A 28 -8.28 -25.76 -0.21
CA ALA A 28 -7.89 -25.72 -1.61
C ALA A 28 -7.84 -24.26 -2.05
N LYS A 29 -6.66 -23.79 -2.46
CA LYS A 29 -6.46 -22.42 -2.94
C LYS A 29 -7.44 -22.14 -4.08
N SER A 30 -8.00 -20.94 -4.11
CA SER A 30 -8.78 -20.52 -5.27
C SER A 30 -7.87 -20.45 -6.50
N GLU A 31 -8.44 -20.63 -7.69
CA GLU A 31 -7.70 -20.48 -8.94
C GLU A 31 -7.00 -19.12 -9.01
N GLY A 32 -7.66 -18.04 -8.57
CA GLY A 32 -7.06 -16.71 -8.49
C GLY A 32 -5.85 -16.62 -7.58
N SER A 33 -5.82 -17.37 -6.48
CA SER A 33 -4.65 -17.46 -5.62
C SER A 33 -3.50 -18.19 -6.32
N GLU A 34 -3.77 -19.26 -7.07
CA GLU A 34 -2.75 -19.97 -7.84
C GLU A 34 -2.20 -19.11 -9.00
N VAL A 35 -3.07 -18.31 -9.63
CA VAL A 35 -2.68 -17.33 -10.64
C VAL A 35 -1.80 -16.24 -10.04
N MET A 36 -2.18 -15.69 -8.89
CA MET A 36 -1.38 -14.70 -8.17
C MET A 36 0.00 -15.26 -7.79
N ASP A 37 0.06 -16.48 -7.25
CA ASP A 37 1.31 -17.16 -6.91
C ASP A 37 2.20 -17.30 -8.16
N THR A 38 1.62 -17.67 -9.30
CA THR A 38 2.33 -17.81 -10.57
C THR A 38 2.89 -16.47 -11.07
N VAL A 39 2.07 -15.41 -11.04
CA VAL A 39 2.49 -14.05 -11.41
C VAL A 39 3.67 -13.61 -10.53
N GLN A 40 3.56 -13.74 -9.21
CA GLN A 40 4.62 -13.35 -8.28
C GLN A 40 5.90 -14.15 -8.48
N ASN A 41 5.79 -15.46 -8.74
CA ASN A 41 6.95 -16.32 -8.97
C ASN A 41 7.72 -15.95 -10.24
N ILE A 42 7.00 -15.63 -11.32
CA ILE A 42 7.61 -15.31 -12.63
C ILE A 42 8.19 -13.91 -12.63
N VAL A 43 7.43 -12.91 -12.17
CA VAL A 43 7.93 -11.54 -12.07
C VAL A 43 9.07 -11.46 -11.05
N GLY A 44 8.99 -12.28 -10.00
CA GLY A 44 9.92 -12.27 -8.89
C GLY A 44 9.91 -10.94 -8.15
N LYS A 45 10.94 -10.71 -7.32
CA LYS A 45 11.10 -9.43 -6.60
C LYS A 45 11.59 -8.28 -7.49
N LYS A 46 11.87 -8.52 -8.78
CA LYS A 46 12.42 -7.49 -9.66
C LYS A 46 11.29 -6.71 -10.28
N GLY A 47 11.01 -5.56 -9.70
CA GLY A 47 10.08 -4.60 -10.26
C GLY A 47 8.60 -4.88 -10.00
N PHE A 48 8.21 -5.99 -9.37
CA PHE A 48 6.82 -6.18 -8.96
C PHE A 48 6.35 -5.07 -8.01
N ARG A 49 5.27 -4.35 -8.36
CA ARG A 49 4.60 -3.36 -7.50
C ARG A 49 3.29 -3.90 -6.96
N GLY A 50 2.52 -4.56 -7.79
CA GLY A 50 1.23 -5.13 -7.40
C GLY A 50 0.59 -5.89 -8.54
N ALA A 51 -0.41 -6.69 -8.22
CA ALA A 51 -1.27 -7.30 -9.21
C ALA A 51 -2.68 -7.47 -8.64
N THR A 52 -3.67 -7.48 -9.52
CA THR A 52 -5.03 -7.91 -9.21
C THR A 52 -5.42 -9.05 -10.13
N VAL A 53 -6.27 -9.95 -9.65
CA VAL A 53 -6.76 -11.10 -10.41
C VAL A 53 -8.28 -11.11 -10.31
N ASP A 54 -8.96 -11.09 -11.46
CA ASP A 54 -10.40 -11.33 -11.57
C ASP A 54 -10.65 -12.71 -12.18
N ASP A 55 -11.02 -13.66 -11.32
CA ASP A 55 -11.29 -15.05 -11.69
C ASP A 55 -12.49 -15.21 -12.64
N LYS A 56 -13.45 -14.27 -12.61
CA LYS A 56 -14.67 -14.34 -13.43
C LYS A 56 -14.38 -13.93 -14.85
N THR A 57 -13.65 -12.83 -15.02
CA THR A 57 -13.30 -12.29 -16.34
C THR A 57 -11.98 -12.84 -16.87
N LYS A 58 -11.22 -13.56 -16.03
CA LYS A 58 -9.88 -14.09 -16.33
C LYS A 58 -8.91 -12.98 -16.73
N ILE A 59 -8.94 -11.88 -15.99
CA ILE A 59 -8.07 -10.71 -16.19
C ILE A 59 -7.06 -10.62 -15.05
N VAL A 60 -5.80 -10.37 -15.39
CA VAL A 60 -4.75 -9.95 -14.46
C VAL A 60 -4.31 -8.55 -14.85
N ASP A 61 -4.42 -7.59 -13.92
CA ASP A 61 -3.79 -6.28 -14.04
C ASP A 61 -2.51 -6.30 -13.20
N LEU A 62 -1.35 -6.21 -13.86
CA LEU A 62 -0.03 -6.32 -13.26
C LEU A 62 0.71 -4.98 -13.35
N GLU A 63 1.14 -4.46 -12.20
CA GLU A 63 1.92 -3.23 -12.10
C GLU A 63 3.39 -3.55 -11.81
N MET A 64 4.28 -2.95 -12.60
CA MET A 64 5.71 -3.19 -12.52
C MET A 64 6.55 -1.91 -12.60
N VAL A 65 7.79 -2.01 -12.15
CA VAL A 65 8.85 -1.01 -12.29
C VAL A 65 9.92 -1.56 -13.21
N GLY A 66 10.33 -0.76 -14.20
CA GLY A 66 11.34 -1.12 -15.19
C GLY A 66 10.77 -1.16 -16.59
N ASN A 67 11.43 -1.92 -17.46
CA ASN A 67 11.13 -2.01 -18.88
C ASN A 67 11.21 -3.47 -19.36
N GLU A 68 10.54 -4.37 -18.64
CA GLU A 68 10.45 -5.78 -19.03
C GLU A 68 9.69 -5.92 -20.34
N ASN A 69 10.08 -6.89 -21.16
CA ASN A 69 9.36 -7.19 -22.40
C ASN A 69 7.98 -7.78 -22.07
N GLU A 70 6.95 -6.94 -22.15
CA GLU A 70 5.58 -7.32 -21.80
C GLU A 70 5.10 -8.58 -22.51
N ASN A 71 5.36 -8.71 -23.81
CA ASN A 71 4.87 -9.86 -24.58
C ASN A 71 5.52 -11.16 -24.10
N LYS A 72 6.83 -11.12 -23.82
CA LYS A 72 7.54 -12.26 -23.27
C LYS A 72 7.00 -12.63 -21.88
N LEU A 73 6.79 -11.63 -21.02
CA LEU A 73 6.23 -11.84 -19.67
C LEU A 73 4.84 -12.46 -19.72
N LYS A 74 3.93 -11.92 -20.55
CA LYS A 74 2.58 -12.44 -20.75
C LYS A 74 2.59 -13.90 -21.23
N GLN A 75 3.52 -14.24 -22.12
CA GLN A 75 3.71 -15.61 -22.61
C GLN A 75 4.23 -16.55 -21.53
N GLU A 76 5.22 -16.13 -20.73
CA GLU A 76 5.78 -16.94 -19.64
C GLU A 76 4.72 -17.25 -18.57
N ILE A 77 3.95 -16.24 -18.15
CA ILE A 77 2.84 -16.42 -17.18
C ILE A 77 1.82 -17.42 -17.71
N ASN A 78 1.29 -17.20 -18.91
CA ASN A 78 0.26 -18.09 -19.46
C ASN A 78 0.78 -19.51 -19.78
N THR A 79 2.08 -19.65 -20.08
CA THR A 79 2.69 -20.98 -20.24
C THR A 79 2.72 -21.72 -18.91
N GLN A 80 3.07 -21.04 -17.83
CA GLN A 80 3.11 -21.66 -16.50
C GLN A 80 1.70 -22.00 -15.97
N LEU A 81 0.72 -21.11 -16.18
CA LEU A 81 -0.68 -21.39 -15.83
C LEU A 81 -1.20 -22.64 -16.58
N LYS A 82 -0.88 -22.75 -17.87
CA LYS A 82 -1.25 -23.94 -18.66
C LYS A 82 -0.62 -25.22 -18.11
N ASN A 83 0.63 -25.17 -17.65
CA ASN A 83 1.30 -26.32 -17.02
C ASN A 83 0.64 -26.74 -15.70
N GLN A 84 -0.08 -25.82 -15.05
CA GLN A 84 -0.90 -26.07 -13.85
C GLN A 84 -2.34 -26.48 -14.18
N ASN A 85 -2.68 -26.68 -15.46
CA ASN A 85 -4.04 -26.92 -15.96
C ASN A 85 -5.01 -25.74 -15.75
N ILE A 86 -4.49 -24.54 -15.55
CA ILE A 86 -5.26 -23.30 -15.47
C ILE A 86 -5.40 -22.71 -16.88
N LYS A 87 -6.61 -22.24 -17.23
CA LYS A 87 -6.85 -21.60 -18.52
C LYS A 87 -6.08 -20.26 -18.59
N PRO A 88 -5.59 -19.85 -19.77
CA PRO A 88 -4.89 -18.58 -19.92
C PRO A 88 -5.73 -17.38 -19.47
N TYR A 89 -5.06 -16.39 -18.89
CA TYR A 89 -5.62 -15.09 -18.51
C TYR A 89 -5.23 -14.02 -19.53
N THR A 90 -6.09 -13.02 -19.69
CA THR A 90 -5.71 -11.75 -20.30
C THR A 90 -4.88 -10.98 -19.29
N ILE A 91 -3.62 -10.69 -19.63
CA ILE A 91 -2.68 -10.02 -18.73
C ILE A 91 -2.41 -8.61 -19.26
N ASN A 92 -2.85 -7.61 -18.52
CA ASN A 92 -2.52 -6.21 -18.74
C ASN A 92 -1.30 -5.86 -17.89
N VAL A 93 -0.32 -5.18 -18.48
CA VAL A 93 0.91 -4.79 -17.79
C VAL A 93 1.03 -3.28 -17.84
N SER A 94 1.18 -2.65 -16.68
CA SER A 94 1.59 -1.26 -16.57
C SER A 94 3.02 -1.21 -16.03
N GLN A 95 3.85 -0.33 -16.60
CA GLN A 95 5.24 -0.19 -16.21
C GLN A 95 5.58 1.26 -15.88
N THR A 96 6.18 1.46 -14.72
CA THR A 96 6.75 2.75 -14.29
C THR A 96 8.26 2.73 -14.41
N SER A 97 8.86 3.85 -14.81
CA SER A 97 10.32 3.98 -14.86
C SER A 97 10.95 3.73 -13.48
N MET A 98 12.04 2.96 -13.44
CA MET A 98 12.82 2.75 -12.21
C MET A 98 13.35 4.05 -11.60
N THR A 99 13.58 5.08 -12.42
CA THR A 99 13.96 6.41 -11.93
C THR A 99 12.80 7.08 -11.21
N ILE A 100 11.60 7.03 -11.77
CA ILE A 100 10.39 7.61 -11.17
C ILE A 100 10.09 6.88 -9.85
N ALA A 101 10.10 5.55 -9.86
CA ALA A 101 9.87 4.73 -8.67
C ALA A 101 10.81 5.07 -7.50
N LYS A 102 12.10 5.30 -7.78
CA LYS A 102 13.08 5.71 -6.76
C LYS A 102 12.86 7.13 -6.23
N ILE A 103 12.21 7.99 -7.00
CA ILE A 103 11.82 9.32 -6.53
C ILE A 103 10.57 9.16 -5.65
N GLU A 104 9.55 8.43 -6.11
CA GLU A 104 8.33 8.11 -5.35
C GLU A 104 8.67 7.54 -3.96
N ASP A 105 9.49 6.48 -3.90
CA ASP A 105 9.87 5.84 -2.63
C ASP A 105 10.56 6.81 -1.65
N ARG A 106 11.31 7.81 -2.16
CA ARG A 106 11.93 8.84 -1.30
C ARG A 106 10.91 9.88 -0.84
N TRP A 107 9.97 10.24 -1.70
CA TRP A 107 8.91 11.19 -1.37
C TRP A 107 7.87 10.59 -0.41
N ASP A 108 7.69 9.27 -0.39
CA ASP A 108 6.91 8.56 0.65
C ASP A 108 7.53 8.71 2.04
N MET A 109 8.87 8.78 2.13
CA MET A 109 9.56 9.09 3.40
C MET A 109 9.34 10.54 3.81
N ILE A 110 9.29 11.47 2.85
CA ILE A 110 8.97 12.88 3.12
C ILE A 110 7.51 13.04 3.57
N TYR A 111 6.58 12.32 2.93
CA TYR A 111 5.19 12.24 3.37
C TYR A 111 5.08 11.81 4.83
N SER A 112 5.77 10.72 5.19
CA SER A 112 5.77 10.18 6.54
C SER A 112 6.34 11.17 7.56
N LEU A 113 7.43 11.87 7.18
CA LEU A 113 8.05 12.90 8.00
C LEU A 113 7.09 14.07 8.25
N ILE A 114 6.44 14.61 7.22
CA ILE A 114 5.47 15.71 7.38
C ILE A 114 4.28 15.26 8.23
N TYR A 115 3.77 14.05 7.99
CA TYR A 115 2.66 13.54 8.78
C TYR A 115 2.99 13.47 10.27
N GLU A 116 4.15 12.90 10.64
CA GLU A 116 4.53 12.73 12.05
C GLU A 116 5.00 14.03 12.69
N GLU A 117 5.87 14.81 12.03
CA GLU A 117 6.51 15.98 12.62
C GLU A 117 5.65 17.24 12.56
N LEU A 118 4.76 17.35 11.57
CA LEU A 118 3.92 18.52 11.39
C LEU A 118 2.46 18.20 11.68
N PHE A 119 1.84 17.29 10.94
CA PHE A 119 0.38 17.13 10.99
C PHE A 119 -0.09 16.57 12.33
N LYS A 120 0.50 15.47 12.76
CA LYS A 120 0.14 14.82 14.01
C LYS A 120 0.50 15.65 15.23
N LYS A 121 1.72 16.24 15.27
CA LYS A 121 2.17 17.07 16.39
C LYS A 121 1.37 18.36 16.55
N ASN A 122 1.00 19.00 15.44
CA ASN A 122 0.25 20.26 15.46
C ASN A 122 -1.28 20.05 15.38
N GLY A 123 -1.75 18.80 15.32
CA GLY A 123 -3.16 18.47 15.31
C GLY A 123 -3.90 18.82 14.01
N TYR A 124 -3.18 18.92 12.88
CA TYR A 124 -3.80 19.03 11.56
C TYR A 124 -4.48 17.71 11.19
N LYS A 125 -5.78 17.78 10.89
CA LYS A 125 -6.64 16.63 10.57
C LYS A 125 -7.16 16.75 9.14
N ASP A 126 -7.38 15.60 8.51
CA ASP A 126 -8.01 15.50 7.19
C ASP A 126 -7.24 16.22 6.07
N PHE A 127 -5.92 16.34 6.24
CA PHE A 127 -5.01 16.75 5.17
C PHE A 127 -4.67 15.54 4.30
N SER A 128 -4.46 15.78 3.01
CA SER A 128 -3.83 14.79 2.13
C SER A 128 -2.70 15.45 1.34
N MET A 129 -1.76 14.65 0.88
CA MET A 129 -0.56 15.13 0.19
C MET A 129 -0.28 14.26 -1.03
N LYS A 130 0.29 14.86 -2.08
CA LYS A 130 0.71 14.14 -3.27
C LYS A 130 1.91 14.82 -3.92
N ALA A 131 2.96 14.04 -4.18
CA ALA A 131 4.05 14.44 -5.06
C ALA A 131 3.71 14.04 -6.50
N TYR A 132 3.69 15.00 -7.42
CA TYR A 132 3.54 14.75 -8.85
C TYR A 132 4.93 14.70 -9.48
N ILE A 133 5.36 13.50 -9.84
CA ILE A 133 6.72 13.24 -10.31
C ILE A 133 6.71 13.11 -11.83
N GLU A 134 7.39 14.05 -12.48
CA GLU A 134 7.68 14.02 -13.91
C GLU A 134 9.18 14.22 -14.11
N LEU A 135 9.80 13.40 -14.96
CA LEU A 135 11.24 13.47 -15.18
C LEU A 135 11.64 14.82 -15.76
N LYS A 136 12.70 15.41 -15.19
CA LYS A 136 13.27 16.71 -15.60
C LYS A 136 12.39 17.93 -15.32
N GLN A 137 11.27 17.77 -14.59
CA GLN A 137 10.47 18.87 -14.08
C GLN A 137 10.65 18.99 -12.55
N PRO A 138 10.48 20.18 -11.96
CA PRO A 138 10.30 20.29 -10.53
C PRO A 138 9.08 19.48 -10.08
N ILE A 139 9.22 18.79 -8.94
CA ILE A 139 8.16 18.00 -8.34
C ILE A 139 7.14 18.96 -7.74
N LEU A 140 5.90 18.90 -8.23
CA LEU A 140 4.80 19.59 -7.58
C LEU A 140 4.38 18.79 -6.34
N PHE A 141 4.63 19.33 -5.16
CA PHE A 141 4.18 18.77 -3.90
C PHE A 141 2.90 19.46 -3.44
N ALA A 142 1.77 18.82 -3.75
CA ALA A 142 0.45 19.34 -3.43
C ALA A 142 -0.01 18.89 -2.05
N ILE A 143 -0.56 19.81 -1.28
CA ILE A 143 -1.15 19.56 0.04
C ILE A 143 -2.60 20.04 0.00
N TYR A 144 -3.54 19.12 0.21
CA TYR A 144 -4.97 19.41 0.22
C TYR A 144 -5.45 19.54 1.66
N THR A 145 -6.09 20.66 1.93
CA THR A 145 -6.60 21.05 3.25
C THR A 145 -8.11 20.79 3.34
N PRO A 146 -8.66 20.63 4.56
CA PRO A 146 -10.08 20.43 4.73
C PRO A 146 -10.91 21.72 4.66
N ILE A 147 -10.32 22.90 4.46
CA ILE A 147 -11.03 24.20 4.46
C ILE A 147 -11.50 24.60 3.05
N ASN A 148 -12.55 25.41 2.94
CA ASN A 148 -13.03 25.88 1.64
C ASN A 148 -12.26 27.14 1.21
N SER A 149 -12.16 27.36 -0.09
CA SER A 149 -11.55 28.58 -0.65
C SER A 149 -12.29 29.87 -0.30
N THR A 150 -13.53 29.76 0.19
CA THR A 150 -14.38 30.88 0.60
C THR A 150 -14.27 31.22 2.08
N ASP A 151 -13.56 30.40 2.87
CA ASP A 151 -13.41 30.63 4.30
C ASP A 151 -12.55 31.90 4.53
N SER A 152 -12.83 32.64 5.60
CA SER A 152 -12.02 33.81 5.96
C SER A 152 -10.57 33.40 6.21
N ASP A 153 -9.63 34.26 5.82
CA ASP A 153 -8.19 34.07 6.05
C ASP A 153 -7.56 32.83 5.40
N VAL A 154 -8.26 32.19 4.46
CA VAL A 154 -7.80 30.99 3.73
C VAL A 154 -6.41 31.18 3.09
N ARG A 155 -6.10 32.39 2.61
CA ARG A 155 -4.78 32.70 2.03
C ARG A 155 -3.67 32.78 3.06
N GLU A 156 -3.98 33.32 4.24
CA GLU A 156 -3.02 33.37 5.33
C GLU A 156 -2.75 31.95 5.86
N PHE A 157 -3.82 31.15 5.98
CA PHE A 157 -3.70 29.73 6.33
C PHE A 157 -2.85 28.97 5.31
N GLY A 158 -3.10 29.14 4.01
CA GLY A 158 -2.29 28.53 2.95
C GLY A 158 -0.81 28.85 3.07
N LYS A 159 -0.46 30.14 3.23
CA LYS A 159 0.93 30.58 3.42
C LYS A 159 1.57 30.05 4.71
N LYS A 160 0.79 29.92 5.79
CA LYS A 160 1.26 29.32 7.04
C LYS A 160 1.65 27.86 6.83
N ILE A 161 0.80 27.06 6.19
CA ILE A 161 1.08 25.64 5.91
C ILE A 161 2.28 25.51 4.97
N GLU A 162 2.34 26.30 3.89
CA GLU A 162 3.50 26.31 2.98
C GLU A 162 4.80 26.56 3.75
N LYS A 163 4.81 27.59 4.62
CA LYS A 163 5.98 27.91 5.42
C LYS A 163 6.38 26.79 6.38
N GLU A 164 5.43 26.23 7.12
CA GLU A 164 5.70 25.16 8.08
C GLU A 164 6.27 23.90 7.40
N VAL A 165 5.75 23.58 6.20
CA VAL A 165 6.26 22.46 5.40
C VAL A 165 7.64 22.78 4.84
N ASP A 166 7.83 23.95 4.24
CA ASP A 166 9.12 24.39 3.69
C ASP A 166 10.23 24.40 4.76
N ASP A 167 9.92 24.90 5.97
CA ASP A 167 10.84 24.88 7.10
C ASP A 167 11.23 23.44 7.49
N LEU A 168 10.26 22.51 7.51
CA LEU A 168 10.53 21.09 7.77
C LEU A 168 11.35 20.44 6.65
N LEU A 169 11.07 20.74 5.39
CA LEU A 169 11.79 20.19 4.23
C LEU A 169 13.26 20.67 4.17
N LYS A 170 13.59 21.80 4.80
CA LYS A 170 14.96 22.30 4.94
C LYS A 170 15.77 21.62 6.04
N THR A 171 15.15 20.76 6.86
CA THR A 171 15.88 20.05 7.91
C THR A 171 16.86 19.00 7.35
N PRO A 172 17.95 18.68 8.05
CA PRO A 172 18.89 17.63 7.62
C PRO A 172 18.25 16.26 7.43
N GLU A 173 17.16 15.96 8.14
CA GLU A 173 16.42 14.71 8.00
C GLU A 173 15.68 14.64 6.68
N ALA A 174 14.92 15.68 6.32
CA ALA A 174 14.22 15.76 5.04
C ALA A 174 15.20 15.77 3.85
N GLN A 175 16.30 16.50 3.97
CA GLN A 175 17.29 16.64 2.90
C GLN A 175 17.99 15.32 2.52
N LYS A 176 18.08 14.34 3.43
CA LYS A 176 18.57 12.98 3.11
C LYS A 176 17.71 12.30 2.04
N TRP A 177 16.40 12.56 2.07
CA TRP A 177 15.44 11.97 1.15
C TRP A 177 15.24 12.83 -0.10
N ILE A 178 15.17 14.16 0.01
CA ILE A 178 15.01 15.08 -1.13
C ILE A 178 16.22 15.05 -2.06
N LYS A 179 17.43 14.97 -1.50
CA LYS A 179 18.69 15.06 -2.24
C LYS A 179 18.74 16.33 -3.09
N ASN A 180 18.69 16.20 -4.41
CA ASN A 180 18.79 17.30 -5.37
C ASN A 180 17.48 17.49 -6.16
N ASP A 181 16.36 16.91 -5.71
CA ASP A 181 15.10 17.08 -6.39
C ASP A 181 14.65 18.54 -6.30
N ALA A 182 14.41 19.18 -7.44
CA ALA A 182 13.71 20.45 -7.47
C ALA A 182 12.24 20.23 -7.15
N TYR A 183 11.62 21.10 -6.35
CA TYR A 183 10.22 20.99 -5.99
C TYR A 183 9.55 22.35 -5.78
N THR A 184 8.22 22.35 -5.86
CA THR A 184 7.35 23.46 -5.46
C THR A 184 6.29 22.94 -4.49
N ILE A 185 5.87 23.78 -3.54
CA ILE A 185 4.81 23.45 -2.60
C ILE A 185 3.56 24.22 -3.02
N GLU A 186 2.44 23.51 -3.16
CA GLU A 186 1.15 24.14 -3.42
C GLU A 186 0.11 23.65 -2.44
N ILE A 187 -0.56 24.60 -1.81
CA ILE A 187 -1.61 24.34 -0.83
C ILE A 187 -2.95 24.55 -1.52
N TYR A 188 -3.80 23.54 -1.42
CA TYR A 188 -5.12 23.51 -2.03
C TYR A 188 -6.21 23.47 -0.96
N SER A 189 -7.30 24.18 -1.20
CA SER A 189 -8.53 24.04 -0.44
C SER A 189 -9.25 22.72 -0.77
N ARG A 190 -10.30 22.41 0.00
CA ARG A 190 -11.21 21.29 -0.22
C ARG A 190 -11.82 21.29 -1.62
N ASP A 191 -12.17 22.47 -2.12
CA ASP A 191 -12.70 22.71 -3.46
C ASP A 191 -11.60 22.86 -4.54
N LYS A 192 -10.38 22.41 -4.22
CA LYS A 192 -9.23 22.30 -5.12
C LYS A 192 -8.76 23.64 -5.70
N GLN A 193 -9.04 24.75 -5.03
CA GLN A 193 -8.46 26.04 -5.38
C GLN A 193 -7.11 26.18 -4.70
N LYS A 194 -6.12 26.76 -5.38
CA LYS A 194 -4.83 27.09 -4.77
C LYS A 194 -5.01 28.24 -3.79
N ILE A 195 -4.49 28.09 -2.58
CA ILE A 195 -4.69 29.03 -1.48
C ILE A 195 -3.41 29.67 -0.95
N ASN A 196 -2.23 29.33 -1.48
CA ASN A 196 -0.97 30.06 -1.22
C ASN A 196 -0.54 30.93 -2.40
#